data_AF-A0A2V8LFN7-F1
#
_entry.id   AF-A0A2V8LFN7-F1
#
_cell.length_a   1.000
_cell.length_b   1.000
_cell.length_c   1.000
_cell.angle_alpha   90.00
_cell.angle_beta   90.00
_cell.angle_gamma   90.00
#
_symmetry.space_group_name_H-M   'P 1'
#
loop_
_entity.id
_entity.type
_entity.pdbx_description
1 polymer ?
#
loop_
_entity_poly.entity_id
_entity_poly.type
_entity_poly.pdbx_seq_one_letter_code
_entity_poly.pdbx_strand_id
1 'polypeptide(L)'
;MNLQDFISLSEFLLGIPLQPPLVLSPITDLDPDLANIYFTQLNQHSPQASYMNSLLTNWTQIQQQPANQWTNLVNTQIMNDPNLGLLARQIILAWYNGFHPWFPGQQPTPDPANYERALVWVLAQGHPMGVPLSFGYWQYPPSGA
;
A
#
# COMPACT_ATOMS: atom_id res chain seq x y z
N MET A 1 -7.28 -10.30 14.93
CA MET A 1 -6.37 -9.63 13.97
C MET A 1 -7.24 -8.75 13.12
N ASN A 2 -6.98 -7.46 13.09
CA ASN A 2 -7.93 -6.46 12.59
C ASN A 2 -7.38 -5.79 11.33
N LEU A 3 -8.26 -5.51 10.36
CA LEU A 3 -8.01 -4.63 9.23
C LEU A 3 -7.35 -3.31 9.65
N GLN A 4 -7.66 -2.82 10.85
CA GLN A 4 -7.04 -1.63 11.42
C GLN A 4 -5.51 -1.76 11.59
N ASP A 5 -5.01 -2.93 12.01
CA ASP A 5 -3.57 -3.16 12.17
C ASP A 5 -2.88 -3.15 10.80
N PHE A 6 -3.56 -3.68 9.78
CA PHE A 6 -3.09 -3.67 8.39
C PHE A 6 -3.06 -2.26 7.80
N ILE A 7 -4.10 -1.45 8.03
CA ILE A 7 -4.15 -0.04 7.62
C ILE A 7 -2.99 0.72 8.27
N SER A 8 -2.85 0.60 9.60
CA SER A 8 -1.81 1.32 10.34
C SER A 8 -0.39 0.91 9.92
N LEU A 9 -0.14 -0.38 9.66
CA LEU A 9 1.13 -0.84 9.11
C LEU A 9 1.36 -0.28 7.70
N SER A 10 0.33 -0.30 6.85
CA SER A 10 0.41 0.22 5.48
C SER A 10 0.75 1.70 5.47
N GLU A 11 0.10 2.50 6.31
CA GLU A 11 0.39 3.93 6.47
C GLU A 11 1.85 4.15 6.88
N PHE A 12 2.34 3.38 7.85
CA PHE A 12 3.75 3.45 8.28
C PHE A 12 4.72 3.09 7.14
N LEU A 13 4.47 1.99 6.43
CA LEU A 13 5.32 1.52 5.33
C LEU A 13 5.37 2.50 4.15
N LEU A 14 4.27 3.21 3.91
CA LEU A 14 4.14 4.19 2.83
C LEU A 14 4.57 5.60 3.24
N GLY A 15 4.78 5.84 4.53
CA GLY A 15 5.12 7.16 5.08
C GLY A 15 3.93 8.13 5.07
N ILE A 16 2.70 7.62 5.21
CA ILE A 16 1.47 8.43 5.31
C ILE A 16 1.33 8.92 6.77
N PRO A 17 0.93 10.19 7.01
CA PRO A 17 0.44 11.17 6.03
C PRO A 17 1.53 11.79 5.15
N LEU A 18 1.25 11.90 3.86
CA LEU A 18 2.14 12.57 2.89
C LEU A 18 1.84 14.07 2.87
N GLN A 19 2.78 14.86 3.41
CA GLN A 19 2.65 16.31 3.54
C GLN A 19 3.24 17.06 2.32
N PRO A 20 2.79 18.30 2.06
CA PRO A 20 3.41 19.17 1.06
C PRO A 20 4.94 19.32 1.28
N PRO A 21 5.76 19.48 0.23
CA PRO A 21 5.43 19.85 -1.16
C PRO A 21 5.17 18.66 -2.11
N LEU A 22 5.14 17.42 -1.62
CA LEU A 22 5.14 16.22 -2.47
C LEU A 22 3.81 15.92 -3.16
N VAL A 23 2.70 16.51 -2.71
CA VAL A 23 1.35 16.22 -3.20
C VAL A 23 0.49 17.50 -3.15
N LEU A 24 -0.22 17.83 -4.24
CA LEU A 24 -1.15 18.99 -4.28
C LEU A 24 -2.37 18.79 -3.36
N SER A 25 -2.72 17.55 -3.06
CA SER A 25 -3.71 17.18 -2.05
C SER A 25 -3.08 16.18 -1.09
N PRO A 26 -2.95 16.51 0.21
CA PRO A 26 -2.30 15.62 1.16
C PRO A 26 -3.07 14.32 1.27
N ILE A 27 -2.36 13.19 1.19
CA ILE A 27 -2.92 11.89 1.54
C ILE A 27 -2.77 11.78 3.05
N THR A 28 -3.89 11.91 3.77
CA THR A 28 -3.93 11.90 5.24
C THR A 28 -4.10 10.50 5.83
N ASP A 29 -4.80 9.64 5.09
CA ASP A 29 -5.25 8.33 5.51
C ASP A 29 -5.43 7.42 4.30
N LEU A 30 -5.37 6.10 4.55
CA LEU A 30 -5.63 5.09 3.54
C LEU A 30 -7.10 4.70 3.50
N ASP A 31 -7.62 4.49 2.28
CA ASP A 31 -8.99 4.08 2.06
C ASP A 31 -9.27 2.68 2.68
N PRO A 32 -10.21 2.57 3.65
CA PRO A 32 -10.47 1.31 4.34
C PRO A 32 -11.03 0.20 3.44
N ASP A 33 -11.81 0.54 2.41
CA ASP A 33 -12.39 -0.45 1.49
C ASP A 33 -11.27 -1.03 0.62
N LEU A 34 -10.37 -0.18 0.13
CA LEU A 34 -9.22 -0.61 -0.65
C LEU A 34 -8.24 -1.42 0.20
N ALA A 35 -8.04 -1.02 1.46
CA ALA A 35 -7.26 -1.79 2.42
C ALA A 35 -7.83 -3.20 2.64
N ASN A 36 -9.16 -3.33 2.75
CA ASN A 36 -9.82 -4.62 2.91
C ASN A 36 -9.63 -5.52 1.69
N ILE A 37 -9.69 -4.95 0.49
CA ILE A 37 -9.42 -5.67 -0.77
C ILE A 37 -7.99 -6.20 -0.78
N TYR A 38 -6.99 -5.35 -0.52
CA TYR A 38 -5.59 -5.76 -0.51
C TYR A 38 -5.27 -6.76 0.60
N PHE A 39 -5.81 -6.55 1.80
CA PHE A 39 -5.66 -7.48 2.91
C PHE A 39 -6.22 -8.86 2.55
N THR A 40 -7.41 -8.91 1.95
CA THR A 40 -8.03 -10.16 1.51
C THR A 40 -7.21 -10.85 0.43
N GLN A 41 -6.80 -10.10 -0.60
CA GLN A 41 -6.02 -10.64 -1.70
C GLN A 41 -4.65 -11.18 -1.25
N LEU A 42 -3.93 -10.46 -0.39
CA LEU A 42 -2.65 -10.92 0.14
C LEU A 42 -2.82 -12.17 1.01
N ASN A 43 -3.88 -12.28 1.80
CA ASN A 43 -4.15 -13.48 2.60
C ASN A 43 -4.54 -14.70 1.74
N GLN A 44 -5.16 -14.49 0.58
CA GLN A 44 -5.60 -15.59 -0.29
C GLN A 44 -4.55 -16.00 -1.32
N HIS A 45 -3.73 -15.05 -1.75
CA HIS A 45 -2.91 -15.19 -2.96
C HIS A 45 -1.43 -14.85 -2.75
N SER A 46 -0.99 -14.39 -1.59
CA SER A 46 0.45 -14.27 -1.35
C SER A 46 1.06 -15.63 -1.04
N PRO A 47 2.22 -16.00 -1.63
CA PRO A 47 3.02 -17.12 -1.13
C PRO A 47 3.43 -16.97 0.35
N GLN A 48 3.45 -15.73 0.85
CA GLN A 48 3.76 -15.37 2.23
C GLN A 48 2.50 -15.19 3.09
N ALA A 49 1.31 -15.57 2.62
CA ALA A 49 0.04 -15.37 3.33
C ALA A 49 0.06 -15.94 4.77
N SER A 50 0.74 -17.08 4.98
CA SER A 50 0.89 -17.69 6.31
C SER A 50 1.60 -16.80 7.33
N TYR A 51 2.38 -15.83 6.87
CA TYR A 51 3.12 -14.89 7.71
C TYR A 51 2.35 -13.60 8.05
N MET A 52 1.16 -13.38 7.49
CA MET A 52 0.38 -12.17 7.75
C MET A 52 0.13 -11.94 9.24
N ASN A 53 -0.23 -13.00 9.96
CA ASN A 53 -0.49 -12.93 11.39
C ASN A 53 0.76 -12.53 12.17
N SER A 54 1.92 -13.09 11.81
CA SER A 54 3.20 -12.75 12.42
C SER A 54 3.60 -11.30 12.11
N LEU A 55 3.37 -10.84 10.88
CA LEU A 55 3.64 -9.47 10.47
C LEU A 55 2.83 -8.46 11.30
N LEU A 56 1.51 -8.66 11.40
CA LEU A 56 0.63 -7.78 12.19
C LEU A 56 0.91 -7.87 13.69
N THR A 57 1.29 -9.06 14.19
CA THR A 57 1.70 -9.22 15.59
C THR A 57 2.98 -8.45 15.87
N ASN A 58 3.99 -8.53 15.01
CA ASN A 58 5.22 -7.75 15.15
C ASN A 58 4.91 -6.24 15.09
N TRP A 59 4.05 -5.80 14.17
CA TRP A 59 3.66 -4.40 14.10
C TRP A 59 3.02 -3.89 15.39
N THR A 60 2.02 -4.61 15.93
CA THR A 60 1.36 -4.21 17.18
C THR A 60 2.31 -4.22 18.39
N GLN A 61 3.32 -5.10 18.42
CA GLN A 61 4.38 -5.06 19.43
C GLN A 61 5.31 -3.85 19.27
N ILE A 62 5.66 -3.49 18.03
CA ILE A 62 6.47 -2.31 17.74
C ILE A 62 5.75 -1.04 18.17
N GLN A 63 4.43 -0.96 17.95
CA GLN A 63 3.61 0.18 18.36
C GLN A 63 3.55 0.39 19.89
N GLN A 64 3.89 -0.62 20.69
CA GLN A 64 4.01 -0.49 22.15
C GLN A 64 5.34 0.15 22.58
N GLN A 65 6.30 0.27 21.67
CA GLN A 65 7.59 0.94 21.90
C GLN A 65 7.49 2.44 21.63
N PRO A 66 8.42 3.27 22.15
CA PRO A 66 8.48 4.69 21.82
C PRO A 66 8.54 4.93 20.30
N ALA A 67 7.75 5.89 19.80
CA ALA A 67 7.59 6.14 18.36
C ALA A 67 8.90 6.44 17.62
N ASN A 68 9.88 7.05 18.30
CA ASN A 68 11.21 7.30 17.74
C ASN A 68 12.04 6.03 17.48
N GLN A 69 11.60 4.85 17.95
CA GLN A 69 12.23 3.56 17.70
C GLN A 69 11.58 2.78 16.57
N TRP A 70 10.35 3.14 16.14
CA TRP A 70 9.55 2.35 15.21
C TRP A 70 10.29 2.07 13.90
N THR A 71 10.94 3.06 13.29
CA THR A 71 11.68 2.87 12.04
C THR A 71 12.79 1.83 12.17
N ASN A 72 13.56 1.86 13.27
CA ASN A 72 14.63 0.88 13.49
C ASN A 72 14.04 -0.51 13.74
N LEU A 73 12.99 -0.61 14.54
CA LEU A 73 12.34 -1.88 14.85
C LEU A 73 11.66 -2.49 13.63
N VAL A 74 10.94 -1.70 12.81
CA VAL A 74 10.36 -2.19 11.55
C VAL A 74 11.46 -2.63 10.59
N ASN A 75 12.57 -1.88 10.50
CA ASN A 75 13.67 -2.28 9.64
C ASN A 75 14.27 -3.64 10.07
N THR A 76 14.54 -3.80 11.37
CA THR A 76 15.22 -4.98 11.91
C THR A 76 14.32 -6.20 12.08
N GLN A 77 13.05 -6.02 12.46
CA GLN A 77 12.12 -7.11 12.81
C GLN A 77 11.13 -7.45 11.69
N ILE A 78 10.95 -6.57 10.70
CA ILE A 78 10.04 -6.80 9.56
C ILE A 78 10.83 -6.78 8.26
N MET A 79 11.49 -5.68 7.89
CA MET A 79 12.06 -5.52 6.54
C MET A 79 13.25 -6.43 6.25
N ASN A 80 14.05 -6.74 7.27
CA ASN A 80 15.20 -7.64 7.20
C ASN A 80 14.84 -9.12 7.38
N ASP A 81 13.63 -9.43 7.84
CA ASP A 81 13.14 -10.81 7.85
C ASP A 81 12.83 -11.26 6.41
N PRO A 82 13.32 -12.42 5.96
CA PRO A 82 13.10 -12.88 4.58
C PRO A 82 11.63 -13.04 4.19
N ASN A 83 10.76 -13.44 5.12
CA ASN A 83 9.35 -13.69 4.83
C ASN A 83 8.49 -12.45 5.11
N LEU A 84 8.66 -11.83 6.29
CA LEU A 84 7.90 -10.63 6.67
C LEU A 84 8.28 -9.46 5.77
N GLY A 85 9.56 -9.33 5.43
CA GLY A 85 10.03 -8.28 4.55
C GLY A 85 9.52 -8.44 3.12
N LEU A 86 9.40 -9.68 2.61
CA LEU A 86 8.77 -9.91 1.31
C LEU A 86 7.28 -9.54 1.35
N LEU A 87 6.56 -9.93 2.40
CA LEU A 87 5.15 -9.59 2.55
C LEU A 87 4.94 -8.07 2.70
N ALA A 88 5.77 -7.38 3.48
CA ALA A 88 5.72 -5.92 3.63
C ALA A 88 5.95 -5.19 2.29
N ARG A 89 6.90 -5.68 1.47
CA ARG A 89 7.12 -5.14 0.11
C ARG A 89 5.92 -5.41 -0.82
N GLN A 90 5.27 -6.56 -0.69
CA GLN A 90 4.04 -6.86 -1.43
C GLN A 90 2.88 -5.94 -1.02
N ILE A 91 2.77 -5.58 0.26
CA ILE A 91 1.80 -4.56 0.73
C ILE A 91 2.06 -3.23 0.03
N ILE A 92 3.31 -2.77 0.03
CA ILE A 92 3.70 -1.52 -0.67
C ILE A 92 3.32 -1.61 -2.16
N LEU A 93 3.65 -2.70 -2.83
CA LEU A 93 3.35 -2.89 -4.25
C LEU A 93 1.84 -2.93 -4.54
N ALA A 94 1.03 -3.53 -3.66
CA ALA A 94 -0.43 -3.54 -3.81
C ALA A 94 -1.00 -2.11 -3.79
N TRP A 95 -0.56 -1.29 -2.83
CA TRP A 95 -0.97 0.12 -2.75
C TRP A 95 -0.53 0.95 -3.95
N TYR A 96 0.71 0.77 -4.41
CA TYR A 96 1.24 1.56 -5.53
C TYR A 96 0.61 1.20 -6.86
N ASN A 97 0.31 -0.08 -7.12
CA ASN A 97 -0.10 -0.54 -8.43
C ASN A 97 -1.62 -0.77 -8.57
N GLY A 98 -2.37 -0.82 -7.47
CA GLY A 98 -3.79 -1.18 -7.49
C GLY A 98 -4.06 -2.67 -7.72
N PHE A 99 -2.98 -3.41 -8.00
CA PHE A 99 -2.96 -4.80 -8.43
C PHE A 99 -1.53 -5.32 -8.38
N HIS A 100 -1.33 -6.57 -8.00
CA HIS A 100 -0.04 -7.23 -8.18
C HIS A 100 -0.29 -8.65 -8.69
N PRO A 101 0.32 -9.10 -9.80
CA PRO A 101 0.21 -10.50 -10.20
C PRO A 101 1.00 -11.34 -9.19
N TRP A 102 0.31 -11.89 -8.18
CA TRP A 102 0.93 -12.61 -7.08
C TRP A 102 1.47 -14.00 -7.46
N PHE A 103 1.18 -14.47 -8.68
CA PHE A 103 1.66 -15.75 -9.21
C PHE A 103 1.99 -15.71 -10.71
N PRO A 104 3.06 -16.38 -11.16
CA PRO A 104 3.21 -16.71 -12.57
C PRO A 104 2.08 -17.66 -13.00
N GLY A 105 1.33 -17.26 -14.02
CA GLY A 105 0.23 -18.07 -14.62
C GLY A 105 -1.18 -17.69 -14.16
N GLN A 106 -1.33 -16.85 -13.14
CA GLN A 106 -2.59 -16.17 -12.84
C GLN A 106 -2.41 -14.68 -13.14
N GLN A 107 -3.06 -14.21 -14.20
CA GLN A 107 -3.29 -12.79 -14.39
C GLN A 107 -4.75 -12.52 -14.04
N PRO A 108 -5.08 -12.31 -12.74
CA PRO A 108 -6.38 -11.75 -12.44
C PRO A 108 -6.52 -10.44 -13.23
N THR A 109 -7.62 -10.28 -13.96
CA THR A 109 -7.91 -9.00 -14.60
C THR A 109 -7.96 -7.95 -13.50
N PRO A 110 -7.13 -6.89 -13.55
CA PRO A 110 -7.20 -5.83 -12.55
C PRO A 110 -8.61 -5.26 -12.53
N ASP A 111 -9.19 -5.10 -11.33
CA ASP A 111 -10.43 -4.34 -11.20
C ASP A 111 -10.14 -2.89 -11.59
N PRO A 112 -10.76 -2.35 -12.65
CA PRO A 112 -10.50 -0.99 -13.12
C PRO A 112 -10.69 0.06 -12.01
N ALA A 113 -11.64 -0.17 -11.09
CA ALA A 113 -11.91 0.77 -10.00
C ALA A 113 -10.77 0.82 -8.98
N ASN A 114 -10.12 -0.32 -8.71
CA ASN A 114 -8.98 -0.38 -7.79
C ASN A 114 -7.70 0.14 -8.45
N TYR A 115 -7.52 -0.18 -9.74
CA TYR A 115 -6.42 0.34 -10.54
C TYR A 115 -6.43 1.86 -10.62
N GLU A 116 -7.59 2.49 -10.80
CA GLU A 116 -7.72 3.95 -10.81
C GLU A 116 -7.35 4.61 -9.47
N ARG A 117 -7.53 3.90 -8.36
CA ARG A 117 -7.25 4.37 -7.00
C ARG A 117 -5.84 4.07 -6.52
N ALA A 118 -4.99 3.49 -7.37
CA ALA A 118 -3.62 3.15 -7.02
C ALA A 118 -2.77 4.39 -6.73
N LEU A 119 -1.88 4.32 -5.74
CA LEU A 119 -1.08 5.47 -5.31
C LEU A 119 -0.18 6.01 -6.43
N VAL A 120 0.26 5.19 -7.38
CA VAL A 120 1.08 5.68 -8.51
C VAL A 120 0.35 6.76 -9.31
N TRP A 121 -0.96 6.62 -9.52
CA TRP A 121 -1.75 7.60 -10.28
C TRP A 121 -2.04 8.84 -9.45
N VAL A 122 -2.35 8.66 -8.17
CA VAL A 122 -2.61 9.77 -7.24
C VAL A 122 -1.36 10.63 -7.06
N LEU A 123 -0.20 10.01 -6.82
CA LEU A 123 1.07 10.70 -6.60
C LEU A 123 1.63 11.34 -7.87
N ALA A 124 1.50 10.66 -9.02
CA ALA A 124 1.90 11.24 -10.30
C ALA A 124 0.91 12.30 -10.81
N GLN A 125 -0.26 12.42 -10.20
CA GLN A 125 -1.40 13.20 -10.70
C GLN A 125 -1.74 12.82 -12.15
N GLY A 126 -1.61 11.54 -12.47
CA GLY A 126 -1.71 11.01 -13.81
C GLY A 126 -3.00 10.22 -14.00
N HIS A 127 -3.50 10.23 -15.24
CA HIS A 127 -4.62 9.40 -15.64
C HIS A 127 -4.18 7.93 -15.84
N PRO A 128 -4.88 6.96 -15.23
CA PRO A 128 -4.61 5.55 -15.48
C PRO A 128 -4.93 5.14 -16.92
N MET A 129 -3.95 4.54 -17.61
CA MET A 129 -4.14 4.03 -18.97
C MET A 129 -5.27 2.99 -19.04
N GLY A 130 -6.20 3.16 -19.99
CA GLY A 130 -7.29 2.20 -20.25
C GLY A 130 -8.55 2.39 -19.39
N VAL A 131 -8.57 3.39 -18.51
CA VAL A 131 -9.77 3.78 -17.74
C VAL A 131 -10.46 4.97 -18.45
N PRO A 132 -11.79 5.10 -18.45
CA PRO A 132 -12.45 6.32 -18.91
C PRO A 132 -11.88 7.59 -18.24
N LEU A 133 -12.00 8.72 -18.91
CA LEU A 133 -11.35 9.97 -18.48
C LEU A 133 -12.01 10.52 -17.20
N SER A 134 -11.23 10.62 -16.12
CA SER A 134 -11.69 11.12 -14.81
C SER A 134 -10.81 12.28 -14.30
N PHE A 135 -9.48 12.11 -14.28
CA PHE A 135 -8.50 13.12 -13.85
C PHE A 135 -7.11 12.90 -14.48
N GLY A 136 -6.20 13.88 -14.38
CA GLY A 136 -4.76 13.68 -14.66
C GLY A 136 -4.37 13.42 -16.12
N TYR A 137 -5.24 13.76 -17.08
CA TYR A 137 -5.01 13.43 -18.48
C TYR A 137 -3.90 14.30 -19.10
N TRP A 138 -2.99 13.66 -19.82
CA TRP A 138 -1.75 14.25 -20.37
C TRP A 138 -1.97 15.48 -21.25
N GLN A 139 -3.16 15.64 -21.84
CA GLN A 139 -3.47 16.80 -22.67
C GLN A 139 -3.58 18.10 -21.87
N TYR A 140 -3.76 18.00 -20.56
CA TYR A 140 -3.80 19.14 -19.65
C TYR A 140 -2.45 19.23 -18.92
N PRO A 141 -1.79 20.39 -18.93
CA PRO A 141 -0.57 20.56 -18.14
C PRO A 141 -0.88 20.38 -16.66
N PRO A 142 0.07 19.88 -15.85
CA PRO A 142 -0.07 19.89 -14.41
C PRO A 142 -0.38 21.31 -13.94
N SER A 143 -1.47 21.49 -13.22
CA SER A 143 -1.75 22.77 -12.56
C SER A 143 -0.82 22.88 -11.36
N GLY A 144 0.43 23.27 -11.60
CA GLY A 144 1.37 23.59 -10.53
C GLY A 144 0.77 24.69 -9.65
N ALA A 145 0.59 24.38 -8.37
CA ALA A 145 0.30 25.35 -7.32
C ALA A 145 1.40 25.23 -6.27
#